data_AF-A0A1I2Y1T4-F1
#
_entry.id   AF-A0A1I2Y1T4-F1
#
_cell.length_a   1.000
_cell.length_b   1.000
_cell.length_c   1.000
_cell.angle_alpha   90.00
_cell.angle_beta   90.00
_cell.angle_gamma   90.00
#
_symmetry.space_group_name_H-M   'P 1'
#
loop_
_entity.id
_entity.type
_entity.pdbx_description
1 polymer ?
#
loop_
_entity_poly.entity_id
_entity_poly.type
_entity_poly.pdbx_seq_one_letter_code
_entity_poly.pdbx_strand_id
1 'polypeptide(L)'
;MLALRGLLSLFLLPMTSMGAWAEAELPIPQGPVILEVSGKISQTNHGDEAHFDYAMLESLGMHEIATHTPWTEGLIRFEGPLAQDLLDAVGAQGSRLMIKGLDGYIAEVPASDFYRHEVILALSKNGERSRPDHHRLPLRPEA
;
A
#
# COMPACT_ATOMS: atom_id res chain seq x y z
N MET A 1 63.26 -0.30 44.86
CA MET A 1 62.55 0.81 44.20
C MET A 1 62.47 0.52 42.71
N LEU A 2 61.31 0.08 42.21
CA LEU A 2 60.65 0.47 40.95
C LEU A 2 59.51 -0.54 40.68
N ALA A 3 58.28 -0.15 40.98
CA ALA A 3 57.09 -0.95 40.73
C ALA A 3 56.58 -0.69 39.31
N LEU A 4 56.48 -1.76 38.54
CA LEU A 4 55.89 -1.86 37.21
C LEU A 4 54.39 -1.49 37.27
N ARG A 5 53.99 -0.41 36.59
CA ARG A 5 52.58 -0.03 36.45
C ARG A 5 52.17 -0.13 34.98
N GLY A 6 51.63 -1.29 34.62
CA GLY A 6 50.79 -1.42 33.43
C GLY A 6 49.44 -0.77 33.70
N LEU A 7 48.99 0.09 32.80
CA LEU A 7 47.62 0.60 32.82
C LEU A 7 46.94 0.16 31.52
N LEU A 8 46.04 -0.81 31.66
CA LEU A 8 45.14 -1.33 30.64
C LEU A 8 44.33 -0.20 30.00
N SER A 9 44.37 -0.12 28.67
CA SER A 9 43.41 0.64 27.87
C SER A 9 42.03 -0.02 27.96
N LEU A 10 41.06 0.64 28.62
CA LEU A 10 39.66 0.21 28.62
C LEU A 10 38.95 0.86 27.41
N PHE A 11 38.86 0.13 26.31
CA PHE A 11 38.04 0.50 25.16
C PHE A 11 36.57 0.21 25.50
N LEU A 12 35.78 1.24 25.77
CA LEU A 12 34.33 1.12 25.96
C LEU A 12 33.66 1.11 24.58
N LEU A 13 33.33 -0.07 24.05
CA LEU A 13 32.51 -0.18 22.84
C LEU A 13 31.06 0.18 23.17
N PRO A 14 30.40 1.11 22.45
CA PRO A 14 28.97 1.28 22.57
C PRO A 14 28.27 0.04 21.98
N MET A 15 27.53 -0.70 22.82
CA MET A 15 26.53 -1.67 22.37
C MET A 15 25.43 -0.90 21.64
N THR A 16 25.52 -0.84 20.31
CA THR A 16 24.39 -0.42 19.47
C THR A 16 23.35 -1.54 19.51
N SER A 17 22.30 -1.35 20.31
CA SER A 17 21.10 -2.17 20.26
C SER A 17 20.53 -2.10 18.84
N MET A 18 20.76 -3.15 18.06
CA MET A 18 20.09 -3.39 16.80
C MET A 18 18.62 -3.62 17.15
N GLY A 19 17.79 -2.59 17.04
CA GLY A 19 16.34 -2.76 17.08
C GLY A 19 15.97 -3.71 15.96
N ALA A 20 15.56 -4.92 16.31
CA ALA A 20 14.86 -5.80 15.38
C ALA A 20 13.53 -5.10 15.07
N TRP A 21 13.48 -4.41 13.94
CA TRP A 21 12.23 -4.03 13.32
C TRP A 21 11.54 -5.34 12.98
N ALA A 22 10.58 -5.74 13.80
CA ALA A 22 9.68 -6.82 13.43
C ALA A 22 8.95 -6.32 12.18
N GLU A 23 9.24 -6.94 11.04
CA GLU A 23 8.43 -6.75 9.85
C GLU A 23 7.03 -7.25 10.22
N ALA A 24 6.08 -6.32 10.35
CA ALA A 24 4.75 -6.66 10.79
C ALA A 24 4.12 -7.56 9.72
N GLU A 25 3.86 -8.82 10.06
CA GLU A 25 3.16 -9.75 9.18
C GLU A 25 1.77 -9.17 8.83
N LEU A 26 1.36 -9.29 7.57
CA LEU A 26 0.05 -8.82 7.12
C LEU A 26 -1.06 -9.59 7.86
N PRO A 27 -2.05 -8.89 8.46
CA PRO A 27 -3.13 -9.56 9.16
C PRO A 27 -4.01 -10.36 8.19
N ILE A 28 -4.66 -11.41 8.69
CA ILE A 28 -5.62 -12.20 7.90
C ILE A 28 -6.95 -11.44 7.80
N PRO A 29 -7.54 -11.27 6.59
CA PRO A 29 -8.81 -10.58 6.42
C PRO A 29 -9.93 -11.25 7.22
N GLN A 30 -10.74 -10.43 7.90
CA GLN A 30 -11.90 -10.86 8.69
C GLN A 30 -13.22 -10.63 7.93
N GLY A 31 -13.20 -9.74 6.93
CA GLY A 31 -14.31 -9.47 6.04
C GLY A 31 -14.14 -10.09 4.64
N PRO A 32 -15.05 -9.74 3.71
CA PRO A 32 -14.87 -10.09 2.30
C PRO A 32 -13.58 -9.52 1.75
N VAL A 33 -12.80 -10.34 1.05
CA VAL A 33 -11.63 -9.90 0.30
C VAL A 33 -12.11 -9.02 -0.86
N ILE A 34 -11.57 -7.80 -0.96
CA ILE A 34 -11.91 -6.85 -2.01
C ILE A 34 -10.71 -6.42 -2.86
N LEU A 35 -9.51 -6.82 -2.45
CA LEU A 35 -8.27 -6.61 -3.20
C LEU A 35 -7.32 -7.78 -2.97
N GLU A 36 -6.78 -8.29 -4.08
CA GLU A 36 -5.75 -9.33 -4.12
C GLU A 36 -4.50 -8.71 -4.74
N VAL A 37 -3.34 -8.96 -4.12
CA VAL A 37 -2.03 -8.49 -4.60
C VAL A 37 -1.10 -9.70 -4.69
N SER A 38 -0.44 -9.85 -5.83
CA SER A 38 0.44 -10.99 -6.09
C SER A 38 1.66 -10.58 -6.92
N GLY A 39 2.61 -11.49 -7.07
CA GLY A 39 3.84 -11.27 -7.85
C GLY A 39 5.03 -10.95 -6.96
N LYS A 40 5.76 -9.87 -7.27
CA LYS A 40 7.02 -9.51 -6.58
C LYS A 40 6.74 -8.74 -5.29
N ILE A 41 6.17 -9.41 -4.29
CA ILE A 41 5.86 -8.90 -2.95
C ILE A 41 6.56 -9.75 -1.88
N SER A 42 6.89 -9.16 -0.73
CA SER A 42 7.55 -9.88 0.38
C SER A 42 6.61 -10.23 1.53
N GLN A 43 5.50 -9.50 1.67
CA GLN A 43 4.51 -9.73 2.71
C GLN A 43 3.27 -10.39 2.11
N THR A 44 2.87 -11.54 2.64
CA THR A 44 1.70 -12.31 2.20
C THR A 44 0.90 -12.79 3.41
N ASN A 45 -0.40 -13.02 3.21
CA ASN A 45 -1.29 -13.58 4.22
C ASN A 45 -2.19 -14.71 3.65
N HIS A 46 -2.05 -15.02 2.36
CA HIS A 46 -2.75 -16.09 1.68
C HIS A 46 -1.85 -16.73 0.61
N GLY A 47 -1.07 -17.74 0.99
CA GLY A 47 -0.12 -18.39 0.08
C GLY A 47 0.97 -17.42 -0.38
N ASP A 48 1.10 -17.25 -1.70
CA ASP A 48 1.98 -16.30 -2.36
C ASP A 48 1.30 -14.95 -2.67
N GLU A 49 0.14 -14.69 -2.08
CA GLU A 49 -0.66 -13.49 -2.28
C GLU A 49 -0.93 -12.74 -0.97
N ALA A 50 -1.20 -11.44 -1.10
CA ALA A 50 -1.70 -10.59 -0.04
C ALA A 50 -3.17 -10.23 -0.34
N HIS A 51 -4.07 -10.64 0.53
CA HIS A 51 -5.51 -10.41 0.43
C HIS A 51 -5.92 -9.34 1.45
N PHE A 52 -6.70 -8.37 0.98
CA PHE A 52 -7.16 -7.26 1.80
C PHE A 52 -8.69 -7.24 1.85
N ASP A 53 -9.22 -7.17 3.06
CA ASP A 53 -10.58 -6.67 3.28
C ASP A 53 -10.56 -5.14 3.41
N TYR A 54 -11.76 -4.56 3.55
CA TYR A 54 -11.90 -3.13 3.66
C TYR A 54 -11.25 -2.53 4.92
N ALA A 55 -11.36 -3.20 6.07
CA ALA A 55 -10.81 -2.68 7.33
C ALA A 55 -9.28 -2.64 7.28
N MET A 56 -8.68 -3.63 6.62
CA MET A 56 -7.24 -3.63 6.34
C MET A 56 -6.84 -2.44 5.47
N LEU A 57 -7.59 -2.14 4.39
CA LEU A 57 -7.28 -0.99 3.53
C LEU A 57 -7.45 0.35 4.27
N GLU A 58 -8.48 0.49 5.11
CA GLU A 58 -8.62 1.68 5.96
C GLU A 58 -7.46 1.83 6.94
N SER A 59 -6.91 0.72 7.45
CA SER A 59 -5.80 0.75 8.41
C SER A 59 -4.48 1.23 7.82
N LEU A 60 -4.36 1.27 6.49
CA LEU A 60 -3.19 1.84 5.80
C LEU A 60 -3.16 3.38 5.90
N GLY A 61 -4.25 4.00 6.34
CA GLY A 61 -4.41 5.46 6.46
C GLY A 61 -5.39 6.00 5.43
N MET A 62 -6.34 6.83 5.84
CA MET A 62 -7.37 7.37 4.95
C MET A 62 -7.02 8.80 4.54
N HIS A 63 -7.02 9.04 3.22
CA HIS A 63 -6.81 10.35 2.61
C HIS A 63 -8.08 10.80 1.89
N GLU A 64 -8.20 12.10 1.64
CA GLU A 64 -9.30 12.68 0.85
C GLU A 64 -8.71 13.47 -0.33
N ILE A 65 -9.29 13.29 -1.52
CA ILE A 65 -9.06 14.16 -2.66
C ILE A 65 -10.39 14.73 -3.18
N ALA A 66 -10.40 16.02 -3.51
CA ALA A 66 -11.53 16.66 -4.19
C ALA A 66 -11.12 16.97 -5.64
N THR A 67 -11.78 16.34 -6.61
CA THR A 67 -11.42 16.50 -8.03
C THR A 67 -12.64 16.42 -8.95
N HIS A 68 -12.49 16.95 -10.16
CA HIS A 68 -13.42 16.72 -11.26
C HIS A 68 -12.92 15.52 -12.07
N THR A 69 -13.82 14.63 -12.46
CA THR A 69 -13.49 13.53 -13.39
C THR A 69 -14.33 13.66 -14.65
N PRO A 70 -13.85 13.19 -15.82
CA PRO A 70 -14.61 13.22 -17.07
C PRO A 70 -15.97 12.50 -17.00
N TRP A 71 -16.15 11.64 -16.00
CA TRP A 71 -17.27 10.71 -15.86
C TRP A 71 -18.27 11.14 -14.78
N THR A 72 -18.02 12.25 -14.07
CA THR A 72 -18.84 12.72 -12.95
C THR A 72 -19.21 14.18 -13.11
N GLU A 73 -20.44 14.53 -12.75
CA GLU A 73 -20.85 15.93 -12.70
C GLU A 73 -20.39 16.59 -11.39
N GLY A 74 -19.73 17.75 -11.52
CA GLY A 74 -19.28 18.57 -10.40
C GLY A 74 -18.02 18.05 -9.69
N LEU A 75 -17.72 18.71 -8.57
CA LEU A 75 -16.58 18.37 -7.73
C LEU A 75 -16.94 17.14 -6.88
N ILE A 76 -16.14 16.07 -7.01
CA ILE A 76 -16.33 14.83 -6.27
C ILE A 76 -15.23 14.67 -5.24
N ARG A 77 -15.60 14.27 -4.02
CA ARG A 77 -14.65 13.84 -2.99
C ARG A 77 -14.49 12.32 -3.04
N PHE A 78 -13.25 11.87 -3.13
CA PHE A 78 -12.87 10.46 -3.01
C PHE A 78 -12.04 10.28 -1.75
N GLU A 79 -12.30 9.19 -1.04
CA GLU A 79 -11.59 8.85 0.19
C GLU A 79 -11.05 7.42 0.13
N GLY A 80 -9.87 7.19 0.70
CA GLY A 80 -9.20 5.90 0.67
C GLY A 80 -7.70 6.00 0.98
N PRO A 81 -7.00 4.87 1.11
CA PRO A 81 -5.56 4.88 1.31
C PRO A 81 -4.80 5.28 0.06
N LEU A 82 -3.58 5.75 0.25
CA LEU A 82 -2.67 5.93 -0.87
C LEU A 82 -2.21 4.55 -1.33
N ALA A 83 -2.17 4.37 -2.63
CA ALA A 83 -1.68 3.15 -3.24
C ALA A 83 -0.19 2.91 -2.91
N GLN A 84 0.60 3.94 -2.67
CA GLN A 84 1.98 3.78 -2.19
C GLN A 84 2.04 3.07 -0.83
N ASP A 85 1.12 3.36 0.09
CA ASP A 85 1.09 2.74 1.42
C ASP A 85 0.72 1.25 1.31
N LEU A 86 -0.13 0.90 0.35
CA LEU A 86 -0.39 -0.50 -0.01
C LEU A 86 0.88 -1.17 -0.55
N LEU A 87 1.60 -0.54 -1.48
CA LEU A 87 2.83 -1.09 -2.07
C LEU A 87 3.92 -1.31 -1.01
N ASP A 88 4.05 -0.37 -0.08
CA ASP A 88 4.97 -0.48 1.05
C ASP A 88 4.53 -1.59 2.02
N ALA A 89 3.23 -1.68 2.33
CA ALA A 89 2.68 -2.72 3.22
C ALA A 89 2.88 -4.14 2.69
N VAL A 90 2.84 -4.34 1.36
CA VAL A 90 3.12 -5.65 0.75
C VAL A 90 4.61 -5.88 0.45
N GLY A 91 5.45 -4.85 0.62
CA GLY A 91 6.86 -4.89 0.25
C GLY A 91 7.09 -5.13 -1.25
N ALA A 92 6.37 -4.38 -2.10
CA ALA A 92 6.42 -4.54 -3.55
C ALA A 92 7.78 -4.12 -4.14
N GLN A 93 8.35 -4.96 -5.02
CA GLN A 93 9.67 -4.76 -5.64
C GLN A 93 9.63 -4.61 -7.18
N GLY A 94 8.43 -4.57 -7.76
CA GLY A 94 8.25 -4.44 -9.21
C GLY A 94 8.38 -2.99 -9.72
N SER A 95 8.88 -2.81 -10.94
CA SER A 95 8.95 -1.48 -11.58
C SER A 95 7.65 -1.10 -12.32
N ARG A 96 6.78 -2.07 -12.60
CA ARG A 96 5.47 -1.91 -13.26
C ARG A 96 4.43 -2.72 -12.52
N LEU A 97 3.23 -2.16 -12.43
CA LEU A 97 2.06 -2.75 -11.79
C LEU A 97 1.02 -3.06 -12.85
N MET A 98 0.42 -4.24 -12.74
CA MET A 98 -0.71 -4.63 -13.56
C MET A 98 -1.97 -4.57 -12.70
N ILE A 99 -2.84 -3.61 -13.00
CA ILE A 99 -4.08 -3.37 -12.26
C ILE A 99 -5.21 -3.99 -13.06
N LYS A 100 -5.93 -4.92 -12.45
CA LYS A 100 -7.07 -5.59 -13.08
C LYS A 100 -8.37 -5.18 -12.40
N GLY A 101 -9.32 -4.65 -13.17
CA GLY A 101 -10.67 -4.36 -12.73
C GLY A 101 -11.55 -5.62 -12.66
N LEU A 102 -12.69 -5.52 -11.97
CA LEU A 102 -13.69 -6.59 -11.88
C LEU A 102 -14.32 -6.93 -13.25
N ASP A 103 -14.33 -5.97 -14.18
CA ASP A 103 -14.77 -6.15 -15.56
C ASP A 103 -13.72 -6.84 -16.46
N GLY A 104 -12.54 -7.14 -15.90
CA GLY A 104 -11.43 -7.76 -16.62
C GLY A 104 -10.56 -6.77 -17.39
N TYR A 105 -10.83 -5.46 -17.32
CA TYR A 105 -9.91 -4.46 -17.87
C TYR A 105 -8.58 -4.50 -17.14
N ILE A 106 -7.49 -4.37 -17.89
CA ILE A 106 -6.13 -4.39 -17.36
C ILE A 106 -5.41 -3.11 -17.78
N ALA A 107 -4.87 -2.40 -16.79
CA ALA A 107 -3.96 -1.28 -16.99
C ALA A 107 -2.56 -1.65 -16.50
N GLU A 108 -1.54 -1.17 -17.21
CA GLU A 108 -0.15 -1.34 -16.79
C GLU A 108 0.48 0.04 -16.51
N VAL A 109 0.89 0.25 -15.26
CA VAL A 109 1.32 1.56 -14.76
C VAL A 109 2.72 1.44 -14.14
N PRO A 110 3.66 2.37 -14.40
CA PRO A 110 4.93 2.40 -13.69
C PRO A 110 4.72 2.50 -12.17
N ALA A 111 5.43 1.69 -11.38
CA ALA A 111 5.32 1.75 -9.93
C ALA A 111 5.67 3.14 -9.38
N SER A 112 6.62 3.84 -10.03
CA SER A 112 7.01 5.22 -9.69
C SER A 112 5.87 6.22 -9.72
N ASP A 113 4.83 6.00 -10.52
CA ASP A 113 3.74 6.97 -10.68
C ASP A 113 2.87 7.03 -9.43
N PHE A 114 2.74 5.91 -8.70
CA PHE A 114 2.00 5.85 -7.44
C PHE A 114 2.64 6.70 -6.34
N TYR A 115 3.98 6.74 -6.29
CA TYR A 115 4.74 7.57 -5.36
C TYR A 115 4.81 9.03 -5.81
N ARG A 116 4.78 9.30 -7.12
CA ARG A 116 4.87 10.67 -7.66
C ARG A 116 3.56 11.43 -7.55
N HIS A 117 2.43 10.74 -7.69
CA HIS A 117 1.11 11.36 -7.89
C HIS A 117 0.14 11.14 -6.74
N GLU A 118 0.59 10.57 -5.61
CA GLU A 118 -0.26 10.32 -4.43
C GLU A 118 -1.58 9.64 -4.81
N VAL A 119 -1.47 8.58 -5.62
CA VAL A 119 -2.63 7.88 -6.19
C VAL A 119 -3.48 7.31 -5.06
N ILE A 120 -4.77 7.65 -5.02
CA ILE A 120 -5.72 7.15 -4.03
C ILE A 120 -6.41 5.87 -4.50
N LEU A 121 -6.53 4.87 -3.62
CA LEU A 121 -7.41 3.72 -3.80
C LEU A 121 -8.79 4.09 -3.25
N ALA A 122 -9.67 4.61 -4.09
CA ALA A 122 -10.96 5.15 -3.67
C ALA A 122 -11.89 4.08 -3.06
N LEU A 123 -12.06 4.13 -1.74
CA LEU A 123 -12.97 3.30 -0.95
C LEU A 123 -14.34 3.94 -0.73
N SER A 124 -14.42 5.27 -0.81
CA SER A 124 -15.67 6.04 -0.70
C SER A 124 -15.71 7.19 -1.70
N LYS A 125 -16.93 7.60 -2.06
CA LYS A 125 -17.24 8.72 -2.94
C LYS A 125 -18.30 9.59 -2.29
N ASN A 126 -18.00 10.87 -2.04
CA ASN A 126 -18.87 11.83 -1.36
C ASN A 126 -19.42 11.32 -0.01
N GLY A 127 -18.58 10.64 0.78
CA GLY A 127 -18.97 10.05 2.06
C GLY A 127 -19.80 8.76 1.96
N GLU A 128 -20.10 8.29 0.75
CA GLU A 128 -20.74 7.00 0.53
C GLU A 128 -19.70 5.92 0.21
N ARG A 129 -19.74 4.82 0.94
CA ARG A 129 -18.84 3.68 0.73
C ARG A 129 -19.03 3.10 -0.67
N SER A 130 -17.95 3.00 -1.43
CA SER A 130 -17.90 2.32 -2.71
C SER A 130 -18.16 0.84 -2.49
N ARG A 131 -19.16 0.31 -3.19
CA ARG A 131 -19.37 -1.14 -3.28
C ARG A 131 -18.55 -1.66 -4.46
N PRO A 132 -18.05 -2.91 -4.42
CA PRO A 132 -17.48 -3.56 -5.60
C PRO A 132 -18.49 -3.52 -6.74
N ASP A 133 -18.31 -2.56 -7.63
CA ASP A 133 -19.31 -2.25 -8.63
C ASP A 133 -19.18 -3.24 -9.80
N HIS A 134 -20.29 -3.89 -10.14
CA HIS A 134 -20.40 -4.76 -11.31
C HIS A 134 -20.92 -3.99 -12.54
N HIS A 135 -21.17 -2.69 -12.40
CA HIS A 135 -21.65 -1.85 -13.48
C HIS A 135 -20.55 -1.66 -14.53
N ARG A 136 -20.76 -2.33 -15.68
CA ARG A 136 -20.10 -2.01 -16.95
C ARG A 136 -20.17 -0.50 -17.16
N LEU A 137 -19.04 0.19 -17.02
CA LEU A 137 -18.93 1.55 -17.53
C LEU A 137 -19.31 1.49 -19.00
N PRO A 138 -20.32 2.23 -19.48
CA PRO A 138 -20.54 2.35 -20.91
C PRO A 138 -19.35 3.14 -21.45
N LEU A 139 -18.30 2.43 -21.88
CA LEU A 139 -17.24 2.98 -22.69
C LEU A 139 -17.90 3.46 -23.98
N ARG A 140 -18.32 4.72 -23.98
CA ARG A 140 -18.65 5.41 -25.23
C ARG A 140 -17.31 5.69 -25.90
N PRO A 141 -17.04 5.16 -27.10
CA PRO A 141 -15.89 5.61 -27.86
C PRO A 141 -16.10 7.10 -28.14
N GLU A 142 -15.13 7.94 -27.78
CA GLU A 142 -15.07 9.31 -28.26
C GLU A 142 -14.91 9.29 -29.78
N ALA A 143 -15.74 10.08 -30.47
CA ALA A 143 -15.64 10.36 -31.89
C ALA A 143 -14.95 11.71 -32.08
#